data_AF-A0A370KA40-F1
#
_entry.id   AF-A0A370KA40-F1
#
_cell.length_a   1.000
_cell.length_b   1.000
_cell.length_c   1.000
_cell.angle_alpha   90.00
_cell.angle_beta   90.00
_cell.angle_gamma   90.00
#
_symmetry.space_group_name_H-M   'P 1'
#
loop_
_entity.id
_entity.type
_entity.pdbx_description
1 polymer ?
#
loop_
_entity_poly.entity_id
_entity_poly.type
_entity_poly.pdbx_seq_one_letter_code
_entity_poly.pdbx_strand_id
1 'polypeptide(L)'
;MGRGTHLIRGIRMKRLLTMAAALCLAGCTTGYNKFYYPNTNVTPEYLAAHRVGPAPAQPILDHTGLAGEALVQAYQAQSYTVIGYSSFNAGGGQSDQGALEQGRKVGADLVVVSNPAYTGTRSAVIPVVTPTSSTSFSSGTATAYGSGGSATAFGTSQTTTYGTQTNYIPMHVDRFDYLAVYFVKTKTRLGAVVLNLAPSLQQELQSNHGVTVVAVMNGSPAFDADILAGDIILTMDGKPVAGVAGYSAMLDANAGRRVDLTLYRHGAVVAKSVQLNP
;
A
#
# COMPACT_ATOMS: atom_id res chain seq x y z
N MET A 1 -72.68 33.78 -24.56
CA MET A 1 -73.43 33.06 -23.51
C MET A 1 -72.85 31.65 -23.43
N GLY A 2 -72.16 31.20 -22.40
CA GLY A 2 -72.18 31.58 -21.00
C GLY A 2 -72.75 30.43 -20.17
N ARG A 3 -71.92 29.87 -19.27
CA ARG A 3 -72.23 28.98 -18.13
C ARG A 3 -72.53 27.51 -18.49
N GLY A 4 -72.08 26.50 -17.74
CA GLY A 4 -71.32 26.45 -16.50
C GLY A 4 -71.31 25.05 -15.91
N THR A 5 -70.22 24.75 -15.18
CA THR A 5 -70.11 23.96 -13.94
C THR A 5 -70.45 22.45 -13.89
N HIS A 6 -69.36 21.69 -13.66
CA HIS A 6 -69.12 20.63 -12.66
C HIS A 6 -69.99 19.37 -12.61
N LEU A 7 -69.33 18.21 -12.77
CA LEU A 7 -69.53 17.07 -11.87
C LEU A 7 -68.23 16.27 -11.66
N ILE A 8 -68.04 15.86 -10.41
CA ILE A 8 -66.88 15.24 -9.77
C ILE A 8 -66.84 13.72 -10.02
N ARG A 9 -65.65 13.11 -10.21
CA ARG A 9 -65.27 11.81 -9.58
C ARG A 9 -63.86 11.32 -9.96
N GLY A 10 -63.07 10.91 -8.95
CA GLY A 10 -62.23 9.70 -9.08
C GLY A 10 -60.71 9.85 -9.03
N ILE A 11 -60.16 10.15 -7.86
CA ILE A 11 -59.01 9.49 -7.19
C ILE A 11 -58.24 8.44 -8.04
N ARG A 12 -56.93 8.65 -8.30
CA ARG A 12 -55.81 7.84 -7.75
C ARG A 12 -54.45 8.24 -8.34
N MET A 13 -53.68 8.90 -7.48
CA MET A 13 -52.23 9.00 -7.49
C MET A 13 -51.61 7.59 -7.47
N LYS A 14 -50.83 7.23 -8.50
CA LYS A 14 -49.92 6.07 -8.47
C LYS A 14 -48.52 6.51 -8.89
N ARG A 15 -47.75 6.83 -7.85
CA ARG A 15 -46.30 6.64 -7.65
C ARG A 15 -45.57 6.08 -8.88
N LEU A 16 -44.83 6.95 -9.57
CA LEU A 16 -43.72 6.55 -10.44
C LEU A 16 -42.60 6.05 -9.52
N LEU A 17 -42.34 4.75 -9.58
CA LEU A 17 -41.31 4.06 -8.81
C LEU A 17 -39.96 4.37 -9.49
N THR A 18 -39.17 5.28 -8.91
CA THR A 18 -37.74 5.42 -9.22
C THR A 18 -37.04 4.13 -8.83
N MET A 19 -36.69 3.32 -9.82
CA MET A 19 -35.85 2.14 -9.68
C MET A 19 -34.41 2.63 -9.44
N ALA A 20 -34.08 2.89 -8.17
CA ALA A 20 -32.70 3.03 -7.73
C ALA A 20 -32.02 1.67 -7.89
N ALA A 21 -31.19 1.54 -8.92
CA ALA A 21 -30.22 0.46 -9.03
C ALA A 21 -29.27 0.57 -7.83
N ALA A 22 -29.53 -0.22 -6.79
CA ALA A 22 -28.60 -0.48 -5.72
C ALA A 22 -27.43 -1.28 -6.31
N LEU A 23 -26.47 -0.55 -6.89
CA LEU A 23 -25.17 -1.08 -7.22
C LEU A 23 -24.51 -1.47 -5.90
N CYS A 24 -24.53 -2.75 -5.56
CA CYS A 24 -23.76 -3.28 -4.45
C CYS A 24 -22.28 -3.00 -4.73
N LEU A 25 -21.78 -1.87 -4.21
CA LEU A 25 -20.36 -1.58 -4.04
C LEU A 25 -19.83 -2.56 -2.98
N ALA A 26 -19.72 -3.84 -3.34
CA ALA A 26 -18.82 -4.75 -2.66
C ALA A 26 -17.43 -4.17 -2.93
N GLY A 27 -16.93 -3.37 -1.98
CA GLY A 27 -15.60 -2.78 -2.08
C GLY A 27 -14.61 -3.90 -2.38
N CYS A 28 -13.97 -3.87 -3.54
CA CYS A 28 -12.91 -4.81 -3.88
C CYS A 28 -11.79 -4.60 -2.87
N THR A 29 -11.77 -5.41 -1.80
CA THR A 29 -10.69 -5.36 -0.83
C THR A 29 -9.43 -5.89 -1.53
N THR A 30 -8.48 -4.99 -1.77
CA THR A 30 -7.21 -5.33 -2.39
C THR A 30 -6.25 -5.91 -1.36
N GLY A 31 -5.23 -6.65 -1.79
CA GLY A 31 -4.17 -7.12 -0.89
C GLY A 31 -3.52 -5.97 -0.11
N TYR A 32 -3.36 -4.81 -0.77
CA TYR A 32 -2.83 -3.59 -0.15
C TYR A 32 -3.68 -3.12 1.03
N ASN A 33 -4.99 -3.16 0.93
CA ASN A 33 -5.89 -2.79 2.02
C ASN A 33 -5.94 -3.84 3.14
N LYS A 34 -5.98 -5.12 2.76
CA LYS A 34 -6.14 -6.23 3.70
C LYS A 34 -4.89 -6.45 4.56
N PHE A 35 -3.71 -6.28 3.99
CA PHE A 35 -2.43 -6.55 4.64
C PHE A 35 -1.63 -5.26 4.85
N TYR A 36 -2.31 -4.22 5.34
CA TYR A 36 -1.70 -2.94 5.72
C TYR A 36 -1.23 -2.96 7.18
N TYR A 37 -0.03 -2.43 7.40
CA TYR A 37 0.62 -2.31 8.70
C TYR A 37 1.03 -0.84 8.92
N PRO A 38 0.40 -0.12 9.89
CA PRO A 38 0.77 1.25 10.20
C PRO A 38 2.13 1.31 10.91
N ASN A 39 2.89 2.38 10.68
CA ASN A 39 4.09 2.68 11.45
C ASN A 39 3.71 3.31 12.79
N THR A 40 3.76 2.51 13.87
CA THR A 40 3.36 2.96 15.22
C THR A 40 4.27 4.02 15.82
N ASN A 41 5.47 4.22 15.27
CA ASN A 41 6.41 5.24 15.75
C ASN A 41 6.04 6.65 15.26
N VAL A 42 5.10 6.76 14.31
CA VAL A 42 4.71 8.02 13.69
C VAL A 42 3.26 8.32 14.06
N THR A 43 3.06 9.18 15.07
CA THR A 43 1.72 9.49 15.55
C THR A 43 1.00 10.49 14.62
N PRO A 44 -0.35 10.51 14.61
CA PRO A 44 -1.11 11.51 13.87
C PRO A 44 -0.77 12.94 14.27
N GLU A 45 -0.50 13.20 15.56
CA GLU A 45 -0.10 14.51 16.06
C GLU A 45 1.26 14.93 15.51
N TYR A 46 2.22 14.01 15.46
CA TYR A 46 3.53 14.25 14.84
C TYR A 46 3.37 14.61 13.36
N LEU A 47 2.55 13.86 12.61
CA LEU A 47 2.29 14.14 11.21
C LEU A 47 1.60 15.50 11.02
N ALA A 48 0.61 15.83 11.83
CA ALA A 48 -0.08 17.12 11.73
C ALA A 48 0.87 18.31 11.95
N ALA A 49 1.83 18.18 12.86
CA ALA A 49 2.82 19.22 13.14
C ALA A 49 3.92 19.33 12.07
N HIS A 50 4.34 18.21 11.47
CA HIS A 50 5.54 18.18 10.62
C HIS A 50 5.24 18.03 9.13
N ARG A 51 4.00 17.77 8.71
CA ARG A 51 3.70 17.62 7.28
C ARG A 51 3.89 18.93 6.50
N VAL A 52 4.36 18.83 5.25
CA VAL A 52 4.60 20.00 4.39
C VAL A 52 3.30 20.74 4.03
N GLY A 53 2.20 20.01 3.85
CA GLY A 53 0.88 20.56 3.51
C GLY A 53 -0.26 19.58 3.81
N PRO A 54 -1.51 19.90 3.47
CA PRO A 54 -2.63 18.97 3.64
C PRO A 54 -2.43 17.71 2.78
N ALA A 55 -3.03 16.59 3.21
CA ALA A 55 -2.97 15.35 2.43
C ALA A 55 -3.60 15.55 1.04
N PRO A 56 -2.92 15.15 -0.05
CA PRO A 56 -3.43 15.32 -1.39
C PRO A 56 -4.64 14.40 -1.62
N ALA A 57 -5.53 14.82 -2.52
CA ALA A 57 -6.69 13.99 -2.90
C ALA A 57 -6.27 12.64 -3.49
N GLN A 58 -5.14 12.62 -4.21
CA GLN A 58 -4.53 11.43 -4.75
C GLN A 58 -3.02 11.45 -4.47
N PRO A 59 -2.46 10.39 -3.84
CA PRO A 59 -1.03 10.26 -3.68
C PRO A 59 -0.30 10.14 -5.01
N ILE A 60 0.97 10.54 -5.03
CA ILE A 60 1.87 10.23 -6.13
C ILE A 60 2.20 8.73 -6.09
N LEU A 61 2.26 8.08 -7.24
CA LEU A 61 2.71 6.69 -7.37
C LEU A 61 4.15 6.67 -7.91
N ASP A 62 5.00 5.86 -7.30
CA ASP A 62 6.33 5.57 -7.80
C ASP A 62 6.62 4.07 -7.75
N HIS A 63 7.49 3.61 -8.65
CA HIS A 63 7.90 2.21 -8.76
C HIS A 63 9.40 2.09 -8.60
N THR A 64 9.82 1.09 -7.83
CA THR A 64 11.24 0.89 -7.57
C THR A 64 11.61 -0.58 -7.53
N GLY A 65 12.85 -0.87 -7.95
CA GLY A 65 13.48 -2.17 -7.71
C GLY A 65 14.11 -2.28 -6.31
N LEU A 66 14.14 -1.18 -5.54
CA LEU A 66 14.64 -1.18 -4.18
C LEU A 66 13.64 -1.86 -3.23
N ALA A 67 14.15 -2.50 -2.19
CA ALA A 67 13.33 -3.10 -1.14
C ALA A 67 13.99 -2.89 0.23
N GLY A 68 13.21 -3.12 1.30
CA GLY A 68 13.69 -3.06 2.67
C GLY A 68 14.29 -1.70 3.04
N GLU A 69 15.43 -1.71 3.72
CA GLU A 69 16.08 -0.52 4.25
C GLU A 69 16.54 0.45 3.16
N ALA A 70 17.04 -0.06 2.03
CA ALA A 70 17.51 0.78 0.93
C ALA A 70 16.39 1.63 0.32
N LEU A 71 15.18 1.07 0.19
CA LEU A 71 14.00 1.81 -0.23
C LEU A 71 13.72 2.93 0.77
N VAL A 72 13.62 2.60 2.07
CA VAL A 72 13.29 3.59 3.10
C VAL A 72 14.30 4.73 3.13
N GLN A 73 15.60 4.42 3.08
CA GLN A 73 16.68 5.41 3.09
C GLN A 73 16.61 6.35 1.87
N ALA A 74 16.33 5.81 0.68
CA ALA A 74 16.24 6.60 -0.55
C ALA A 74 15.14 7.68 -0.48
N TYR A 75 13.96 7.35 0.06
CA TYR A 75 12.88 8.32 0.20
C TYR A 75 13.02 9.21 1.44
N GLN A 76 13.64 8.72 2.52
CA GLN A 76 14.01 9.57 3.67
C GLN A 76 14.97 10.70 3.26
N ALA A 77 15.93 10.44 2.36
CA ALA A 77 16.81 11.47 1.81
C ALA A 77 16.05 12.56 1.01
N GLN A 78 14.81 12.28 0.61
CA GLN A 78 13.93 13.22 -0.08
C GLN A 78 12.88 13.84 0.87
N SER A 79 13.13 13.80 2.19
CA SER A 79 12.24 14.31 3.24
C SER A 79 10.88 13.59 3.31
N TYR A 80 10.84 12.30 2.96
CA TYR A 80 9.65 11.48 3.18
C TYR A 80 9.77 10.63 4.45
N THR A 81 8.72 10.66 5.26
CA THR A 81 8.56 9.81 6.44
C THR A 81 7.61 8.67 6.13
N VAL A 82 8.01 7.44 6.46
CA VAL A 82 7.17 6.24 6.32
C VAL A 82 6.05 6.28 7.35
N ILE A 83 4.80 6.20 6.89
CA ILE A 83 3.61 6.12 7.75
C ILE A 83 3.03 4.71 7.86
N GLY A 84 3.46 3.81 6.97
CA GLY A 84 3.07 2.41 7.00
C GLY A 84 3.49 1.69 5.73
N TYR A 85 3.17 0.41 5.65
CA TYR A 85 3.40 -0.41 4.46
C TYR A 85 2.34 -1.48 4.31
N SER A 86 2.19 -2.03 3.11
CA SER A 86 1.41 -3.23 2.85
C SER A 86 2.31 -4.31 2.29
N SER A 87 2.23 -5.52 2.84
CA SER A 87 3.03 -6.66 2.40
C SER A 87 2.20 -7.93 2.36
N PHE A 88 2.19 -8.62 1.22
CA PHE A 88 1.40 -9.84 1.05
C PHE A 88 1.89 -10.70 -0.11
N ASN A 89 1.59 -12.00 -0.04
CA ASN A 89 1.87 -12.94 -1.11
C ASN A 89 0.58 -13.29 -1.88
N ALA A 90 0.57 -13.04 -3.19
CA ALA A 90 -0.60 -13.29 -4.04
C ALA A 90 -0.21 -13.93 -5.39
N GLY A 91 -1.19 -14.58 -6.01
CA GLY A 91 -1.08 -15.03 -7.41
C GLY A 91 -1.66 -13.99 -8.37
N GLY A 92 -1.11 -13.93 -9.58
CA GLY A 92 -1.52 -12.95 -10.60
C GLY A 92 -1.06 -11.51 -10.29
N GLY A 93 -1.17 -10.63 -11.29
CA GLY A 93 -0.79 -9.21 -11.16
C GLY A 93 -1.72 -8.43 -10.24
N GLN A 94 -1.16 -7.57 -9.40
CA GLN A 94 -1.92 -6.65 -8.56
C GLN A 94 -1.94 -5.26 -9.22
N SER A 95 -3.09 -4.58 -9.17
CA SER A 95 -3.23 -3.25 -9.73
C SER A 95 -2.70 -2.18 -8.80
N ASP A 96 -2.01 -1.17 -9.35
CA ASP A 96 -1.56 0.00 -8.60
C ASP A 96 -2.69 0.81 -7.99
N GLN A 97 -3.91 0.73 -8.57
CA GLN A 97 -5.10 1.37 -8.02
C GLN A 97 -5.37 0.94 -6.57
N GLY A 98 -5.11 -0.33 -6.23
CA GLY A 98 -5.27 -0.82 -4.86
C GLY A 98 -4.28 -0.18 -3.88
N ALA A 99 -3.04 0.06 -4.33
CA ALA A 99 -2.03 0.75 -3.53
C ALA A 99 -2.36 2.23 -3.38
N LEU A 100 -2.82 2.89 -4.45
CA LEU A 100 -3.27 4.29 -4.43
C LEU A 100 -4.48 4.51 -3.53
N GLU A 101 -5.49 3.63 -3.60
CA GLU A 101 -6.67 3.67 -2.74
C GLU A 101 -6.30 3.55 -1.26
N GLN A 102 -5.40 2.62 -0.94
CA GLN A 102 -4.89 2.47 0.42
C GLN A 102 -4.09 3.71 0.84
N GLY A 103 -3.22 4.23 -0.04
CA GLY A 103 -2.47 5.48 0.17
C GLY A 103 -3.39 6.66 0.49
N ARG A 104 -4.47 6.82 -0.27
CA ARG A 104 -5.49 7.86 -0.01
C ARG A 104 -6.16 7.66 1.35
N LYS A 105 -6.49 6.42 1.72
CA LYS A 105 -7.12 6.10 3.01
C LYS A 105 -6.23 6.45 4.20
N VAL A 106 -4.92 6.26 4.07
CA VAL A 106 -3.95 6.56 5.14
C VAL A 106 -3.41 8.00 5.07
N GLY A 107 -3.81 8.77 4.05
CA GLY A 107 -3.34 10.13 3.84
C GLY A 107 -1.87 10.20 3.42
N ALA A 108 -1.41 9.28 2.57
CA ALA A 108 -0.06 9.33 2.01
C ALA A 108 0.08 10.47 0.98
N ASP A 109 1.26 11.10 0.92
CA ASP A 109 1.65 11.97 -0.19
C ASP A 109 2.23 11.16 -1.36
N LEU A 110 2.91 10.06 -1.03
CA LEU A 110 3.61 9.20 -1.97
C LEU A 110 3.38 7.73 -1.62
N VAL A 111 3.12 6.93 -2.64
CA VAL A 111 3.00 5.47 -2.57
C VAL A 111 4.10 4.91 -3.44
N VAL A 112 4.98 4.11 -2.83
CA VAL A 112 6.07 3.46 -3.55
C VAL A 112 5.77 1.97 -3.60
N VAL A 113 5.63 1.43 -4.81
CA VAL A 113 5.41 0.00 -5.04
C VAL A 113 6.73 -0.63 -5.49
N SER A 114 7.20 -1.61 -4.71
CA SER A 114 8.37 -2.40 -5.08
C SER A 114 8.03 -3.40 -6.17
N ASN A 115 9.00 -3.71 -7.02
CA ASN A 115 8.87 -4.81 -7.97
C ASN A 115 8.52 -6.11 -7.22
N PRO A 116 7.49 -6.84 -7.67
CA PRO A 116 7.04 -8.04 -6.97
C PRO A 116 8.07 -9.16 -7.08
N ALA A 117 8.41 -9.78 -5.95
CA ALA A 117 9.40 -10.86 -5.90
C ALA A 117 8.71 -12.22 -6.12
N TYR A 118 9.16 -12.99 -7.10
CA TYR A 118 8.62 -14.32 -7.37
C TYR A 118 8.98 -15.30 -6.25
N THR A 119 7.98 -16.00 -5.70
CA THR A 119 8.17 -16.95 -4.58
C THR A 119 7.88 -18.41 -4.94
N GLY A 120 7.60 -18.69 -6.22
CA GLY A 120 7.38 -20.03 -6.72
C GLY A 120 5.97 -20.26 -7.27
N THR A 121 5.83 -21.34 -8.02
CA THR A 121 4.55 -21.81 -8.55
C THR A 121 3.91 -22.77 -7.55
N ARG A 122 2.62 -22.58 -7.25
CA ARG A 122 1.83 -23.57 -6.51
C ARG A 122 0.86 -24.28 -7.44
N SER A 123 0.82 -25.60 -7.31
CA SER A 123 -0.18 -26.41 -7.99
C SER A 123 -1.44 -26.49 -7.14
N ALA A 124 -2.58 -26.17 -7.74
CA ALA A 124 -3.90 -26.40 -7.15
C ALA A 124 -4.69 -27.36 -8.04
N VAL A 125 -5.72 -28.00 -7.50
CA VAL A 125 -6.61 -28.90 -8.26
C VAL A 125 -8.03 -28.37 -8.23
N ILE A 126 -8.64 -28.24 -9.41
CA ILE A 126 -10.06 -27.88 -9.54
C ILE A 126 -10.86 -29.17 -9.79
N PRO A 127 -11.77 -29.57 -8.88
CA PRO A 127 -12.64 -30.70 -9.11
C PRO A 127 -13.75 -30.31 -10.10
N VAL A 128 -13.88 -31.08 -11.17
CA VAL A 128 -14.97 -30.98 -12.15
C VAL A 128 -15.83 -32.23 -12.02
N VAL A 129 -17.06 -32.05 -11.56
CA VAL A 129 -18.03 -33.14 -11.39
C VAL A 129 -18.81 -33.29 -12.70
N THR A 130 -18.66 -34.43 -13.36
CA THR A 130 -19.36 -34.75 -14.61
C THR A 130 -20.47 -35.78 -14.32
N PRO A 131 -21.72 -35.57 -14.76
CA PRO A 131 -22.77 -36.58 -14.64
C PRO A 131 -22.45 -37.81 -15.47
N THR A 132 -22.71 -38.99 -14.93
CA THR A 132 -22.60 -40.26 -15.67
C THR A 132 -23.93 -41.01 -15.63
N SER A 133 -24.23 -41.79 -16.66
CA SER A 133 -25.40 -42.67 -16.70
C SER A 133 -25.04 -44.00 -17.31
N SER A 134 -25.43 -45.09 -16.66
CA SER A 134 -25.26 -46.46 -17.16
C SER A 134 -26.63 -47.13 -17.30
N THR A 135 -26.91 -47.73 -18.45
CA THR A 135 -28.17 -48.40 -18.75
C THR A 135 -27.96 -49.90 -18.83
N SER A 136 -28.66 -50.66 -17.99
CA SER A 136 -28.64 -52.13 -18.00
C SER A 136 -29.98 -52.70 -18.44
N PHE A 137 -29.94 -53.79 -19.21
CA PHE A 137 -31.12 -54.54 -19.63
C PHE A 137 -31.20 -55.86 -18.84
N SER A 138 -32.38 -56.19 -18.33
CA SER A 138 -32.65 -57.45 -17.65
C SER A 138 -33.72 -58.21 -18.43
N SER A 139 -33.37 -59.36 -18.99
CA SER A 139 -34.30 -60.25 -19.69
C SER A 139 -34.65 -61.46 -18.82
N GLY A 140 -35.93 -61.77 -18.69
CA GLY A 140 -36.42 -62.94 -17.97
C GLY A 140 -37.30 -63.80 -18.87
N THR A 141 -37.25 -65.10 -18.68
CA THR A 141 -38.13 -66.06 -19.37
C THR A 141 -38.84 -66.91 -18.33
N ALA A 142 -40.15 -66.99 -18.41
CA ALA A 142 -40.95 -67.81 -17.52
C ALA A 142 -41.69 -68.88 -18.35
N THR A 143 -41.44 -70.15 -18.04
CA THR A 143 -42.13 -71.27 -18.69
C THR A 143 -43.11 -71.90 -17.71
N ALA A 144 -44.39 -71.89 -18.06
CA ALA A 144 -45.43 -72.61 -17.35
C ALA A 144 -45.68 -73.98 -18.02
N TYR A 145 -45.84 -75.03 -17.22
CA TYR A 145 -46.10 -76.39 -17.69
C TYR A 145 -47.48 -76.86 -17.20
N GLY A 146 -48.30 -77.40 -18.09
CA GLY A 146 -49.62 -77.94 -17.77
C GLY A 146 -49.92 -79.23 -18.56
N SER A 147 -51.09 -79.81 -18.32
CA SER A 147 -51.51 -81.09 -18.95
C SER A 147 -51.62 -81.04 -20.48
N GLY A 148 -51.67 -79.85 -21.08
CA GLY A 148 -51.72 -79.62 -22.53
C GLY A 148 -50.41 -79.15 -23.19
N GLY A 149 -49.29 -79.09 -22.45
CA GLY A 149 -48.00 -78.62 -22.96
C GLY A 149 -47.38 -77.48 -22.14
N SER A 150 -46.36 -76.82 -22.69
CA SER A 150 -45.68 -75.68 -22.06
C SER A 150 -45.87 -74.38 -22.84
N ALA A 151 -45.93 -73.27 -22.12
CA ALA A 151 -45.92 -71.92 -22.68
C ALA A 151 -44.82 -71.10 -22.04
N THR A 152 -43.96 -70.50 -22.87
CA THR A 152 -42.87 -69.63 -22.41
C THR A 152 -43.17 -68.18 -22.73
N ALA A 153 -43.10 -67.32 -21.72
CA ALA A 153 -43.16 -65.87 -21.86
C ALA A 153 -41.78 -65.26 -21.70
N PHE A 154 -41.47 -64.25 -22.51
CA PHE A 154 -40.22 -63.49 -22.46
C PHE A 154 -40.54 -62.05 -22.06
N GLY A 155 -39.73 -61.47 -21.19
CA GLY A 155 -39.85 -60.07 -20.78
C GLY A 155 -38.49 -59.41 -20.68
N THR A 156 -38.41 -58.13 -21.00
CA THR A 156 -37.20 -57.31 -20.84
C THR A 156 -37.52 -56.03 -20.10
N SER A 157 -36.67 -55.66 -19.13
CA SER A 157 -36.73 -54.42 -18.38
C SER A 157 -35.43 -53.63 -18.57
N GLN A 158 -35.51 -52.30 -18.50
CA GLN A 158 -34.35 -51.41 -18.56
C GLN A 158 -34.24 -50.65 -17.25
N THR A 159 -33.03 -50.59 -16.68
CA THR A 159 -32.71 -49.79 -15.50
C THR A 159 -31.57 -48.84 -15.85
N THR A 160 -31.82 -47.53 -15.74
CA THR A 160 -30.80 -46.49 -15.91
C THR A 160 -30.32 -46.01 -14.55
N THR A 161 -29.04 -46.24 -14.25
CA THR A 161 -28.37 -45.76 -13.05
C THR A 161 -27.66 -44.45 -13.35
N TYR A 162 -27.99 -43.39 -12.61
CA TYR A 162 -27.30 -42.11 -12.68
C TYR A 162 -26.22 -42.03 -11.60
N GLY A 163 -25.05 -41.53 -11.97
CA GLY A 163 -23.90 -41.35 -11.11
C GLY A 163 -23.20 -40.03 -11.37
N THR A 164 -22.09 -39.81 -10.66
CA THR A 164 -21.19 -38.68 -10.90
C THR A 164 -19.76 -39.18 -10.90
N GLN A 165 -18.92 -38.55 -11.70
CA GLN A 165 -17.47 -38.78 -11.70
C GLN A 165 -16.75 -37.45 -11.48
N THR A 166 -15.85 -37.41 -10.50
CA THR A 166 -15.03 -36.23 -10.20
C THR A 166 -13.70 -36.34 -10.92
N ASN A 167 -13.46 -35.42 -11.86
CA ASN A 167 -12.17 -35.28 -12.54
C ASN A 167 -11.41 -34.09 -11.95
N TYR A 168 -10.13 -34.28 -11.59
CA TYR A 168 -9.29 -33.22 -11.03
C TYR A 168 -8.42 -32.60 -12.12
N ILE A 169 -8.60 -31.30 -12.37
CA ILE A 169 -7.77 -30.54 -13.32
C ILE A 169 -6.68 -29.80 -12.53
N PRO A 170 -5.39 -30.16 -12.70
CA PRO A 170 -4.31 -29.42 -12.07
C PRO A 170 -4.14 -28.04 -12.73
N MET A 171 -3.95 -27.02 -11.91
CA MET A 171 -3.62 -25.66 -12.34
C MET A 171 -2.34 -25.19 -11.65
N HIS A 172 -1.49 -24.47 -12.38
CA HIS A 172 -0.27 -23.87 -11.87
C HIS A 172 -0.51 -22.38 -11.66
N VAL A 173 -0.23 -21.88 -10.45
CA VAL A 173 -0.38 -20.47 -10.11
C VAL A 173 0.95 -19.94 -9.58
N ASP A 174 1.55 -19.04 -10.35
CA ASP A 174 2.73 -18.30 -9.93
C ASP A 174 2.40 -17.34 -8.79
N ARG A 175 3.28 -17.28 -7.79
CA ARG A 175 3.09 -16.46 -6.60
C ARG A 175 4.19 -15.43 -6.46
N PHE A 176 3.80 -14.25 -5.99
CA PHE A 176 4.69 -13.12 -5.82
C PHE A 176 4.46 -12.44 -4.48
N ASP A 177 5.54 -11.95 -3.88
CA ASP A 177 5.51 -11.05 -2.73
C ASP A 177 5.39 -9.60 -3.22
N TYR A 178 4.31 -8.96 -2.80
CA TYR A 178 3.99 -7.58 -3.10
C TYR A 178 4.32 -6.70 -1.90
N LEU A 179 4.95 -5.57 -2.15
CA LEU A 179 5.28 -4.56 -1.14
C LEU A 179 4.89 -3.17 -1.67
N ALA A 180 4.10 -2.43 -0.89
CA ALA A 180 3.90 -1.00 -1.06
C ALA A 180 4.22 -0.27 0.23
N VAL A 181 4.96 0.83 0.14
CA VAL A 181 5.31 1.68 1.29
C VAL A 181 4.64 3.04 1.12
N TYR A 182 4.03 3.53 2.19
CA TYR A 182 3.26 4.76 2.22
C TYR A 182 4.05 5.84 2.93
N PHE A 183 4.19 6.99 2.28
CA PHE A 183 5.03 8.08 2.73
C PHE A 183 4.25 9.38 2.86
N VAL A 184 4.69 10.21 3.80
CA VAL A 184 4.25 11.60 3.96
C VAL A 184 5.47 12.49 3.86
N LYS A 185 5.37 13.59 3.11
CA LYS A 185 6.44 14.57 2.99
C LYS A 185 6.42 15.45 4.24
N THR A 186 7.50 15.39 5.01
CA THR A 186 7.64 16.10 6.28
C THR A 186 8.68 17.21 6.16
N LYS A 187 8.46 18.28 6.92
CA LYS A 187 9.41 19.36 7.12
C LYS A 187 10.42 18.90 8.16
N THR A 188 11.69 19.05 7.82
CA THR A 188 12.79 18.96 8.77
C THR A 188 13.23 20.36 9.17
N ARG A 189 13.68 20.55 10.43
CA ARG A 189 14.17 21.85 10.93
C ARG A 189 15.23 22.46 10.02
N LEU A 190 16.35 21.77 9.85
CA LEU A 190 17.41 22.11 8.91
C LEU A 190 17.46 21.15 7.71
N GLY A 191 17.25 19.84 7.95
CA GLY A 191 17.31 18.81 6.91
C GLY A 191 18.71 18.35 6.52
N ALA A 192 19.66 18.48 7.45
CA ALA A 192 20.95 17.83 7.37
C ALA A 192 20.99 16.60 8.29
N VAL A 193 21.44 15.47 7.77
CA VAL A 193 21.78 14.28 8.55
C VAL A 193 23.21 14.46 9.02
N VAL A 194 23.42 14.35 10.33
CA VAL A 194 24.71 14.64 10.94
C VAL A 194 25.23 13.49 11.79
N LEU A 195 26.55 13.38 11.88
CA LEU A 195 27.25 12.49 12.80
C LEU A 195 28.18 13.31 13.71
N ASN A 196 28.57 12.72 14.84
CA ASN A 196 29.65 13.28 15.65
C ASN A 196 30.95 13.31 14.86
N LEU A 197 31.81 14.28 15.16
CA LEU A 197 33.14 14.37 14.58
C LEU A 197 33.94 13.09 14.81
N ALA A 198 34.57 12.59 13.75
CA ALA A 198 35.56 11.53 13.85
C ALA A 198 36.79 12.00 14.66
N PRO A 199 37.48 11.13 15.41
CA PRO A 199 38.64 11.51 16.21
C PRO A 199 39.75 12.22 15.41
N SER A 200 39.96 11.84 14.16
CA SER A 200 40.92 12.50 13.25
C SER A 200 40.56 13.95 12.97
N LEU A 201 39.27 14.24 12.71
CA LEU A 201 38.78 15.60 12.49
C LEU A 201 38.84 16.44 13.76
N GLN A 202 38.62 15.83 14.93
CA GLN A 202 38.78 16.53 16.21
C GLN A 202 40.22 17.01 16.42
N GLN A 203 41.19 16.16 16.06
CA GLN A 203 42.61 16.54 16.08
C GLN A 203 42.93 17.62 15.05
N GLU A 204 42.43 17.51 13.82
CA GLU A 204 42.67 18.54 12.79
C GLU A 204 42.11 19.91 13.20
N LEU A 205 40.88 19.92 13.72
CA LEU A 205 40.19 21.13 14.17
C LEU A 205 40.62 21.61 15.56
N GLN A 206 41.43 20.82 16.28
CA GLN A 206 41.78 21.04 17.68
C GLN A 206 40.54 21.32 18.56
N SER A 207 39.43 20.63 18.26
CA SER A 207 38.12 20.87 18.87
C SER A 207 37.30 19.59 18.95
N ASN A 208 36.61 19.40 20.08
CA ASN A 208 35.63 18.34 20.26
C ASN A 208 34.20 18.79 19.90
N HIS A 209 34.06 20.05 19.44
CA HIS A 209 32.78 20.65 19.08
C HIS A 209 32.59 20.64 17.57
N GLY A 210 31.39 20.26 17.18
CA GLY A 210 30.92 20.25 15.80
C GLY A 210 30.24 18.94 15.45
N VAL A 211 29.63 18.93 14.28
CA VAL A 211 29.02 17.74 13.67
C VAL A 211 29.34 17.68 12.19
N THR A 212 29.58 16.48 11.68
CA THR A 212 29.81 16.25 10.25
C THR A 212 28.48 16.01 9.56
N VAL A 213 28.20 16.77 8.51
CA VAL A 213 27.06 16.56 7.62
C VAL A 213 27.36 15.38 6.71
N VAL A 214 26.57 14.32 6.81
CA VAL A 214 26.73 13.11 5.98
C VAL A 214 25.74 13.04 4.82
N ALA A 215 24.59 13.69 4.97
CA ALA A 215 23.62 13.83 3.90
C ALA A 215 22.80 15.11 4.09
N VAL A 216 22.29 15.67 3.00
CA VAL A 216 21.39 16.82 3.01
C VAL A 216 20.13 16.45 2.26
N MET A 217 18.97 16.71 2.85
CA MET A 217 17.69 16.34 2.27
C MET A 217 17.26 17.37 1.22
N ASN A 218 16.78 16.88 0.07
CA ASN A 218 16.38 17.75 -1.05
C ASN A 218 15.21 18.67 -0.68
N GLY A 219 15.34 19.96 -0.98
CA GLY A 219 14.32 20.98 -0.67
C GLY A 219 14.17 21.28 0.82
N SER A 220 15.19 20.96 1.61
CA SER A 220 15.30 21.38 3.01
C SER A 220 16.03 22.72 3.14
N PRO A 221 15.92 23.41 4.30
CA PRO A 221 16.69 24.64 4.53
C PRO A 221 18.20 24.50 4.37
N ALA A 222 18.79 23.34 4.69
CA ALA A 222 20.20 23.05 4.42
C ALA A 222 20.50 23.02 2.92
N PHE A 223 19.64 22.38 2.13
CA PHE A 223 19.79 22.31 0.68
C PHE A 223 19.70 23.70 0.06
N ASP A 224 18.69 24.48 0.46
CA ASP A 224 18.47 25.84 -0.05
C ASP A 224 19.59 26.82 0.34
N ALA A 225 20.36 26.51 1.39
CA ALA A 225 21.51 27.28 1.85
C ALA A 225 22.87 26.82 1.28
N ASP A 226 22.87 25.86 0.35
CA ASP A 226 24.07 25.18 -0.18
C ASP A 226 24.94 24.54 0.90
N ILE A 227 24.34 23.98 1.96
CA ILE A 227 25.04 23.07 2.87
C ILE A 227 25.19 21.74 2.13
N LEU A 228 26.37 21.15 2.20
CA LEU A 228 26.73 19.95 1.44
C LEU A 228 27.15 18.82 2.40
N ALA A 229 27.02 17.58 1.92
CA ALA A 229 27.67 16.45 2.58
C ALA A 229 29.18 16.66 2.61
N GLY A 230 29.81 16.36 3.76
CA GLY A 230 31.21 16.65 4.04
C GLY A 230 31.44 17.97 4.78
N ASP A 231 30.45 18.87 4.84
CA ASP A 231 30.55 20.06 5.69
C ASP A 231 30.60 19.68 7.17
N ILE A 232 31.34 20.47 7.94
CA ILE A 232 31.34 20.35 9.40
C ILE A 232 30.71 21.61 9.99
N ILE A 233 29.61 21.44 10.71
CA ILE A 233 28.96 22.55 11.42
C ILE A 233 29.68 22.73 12.75
N LEU A 234 30.35 23.87 12.94
CA LEU A 234 31.12 24.17 14.15
C LEU A 234 30.29 24.96 15.18
N THR A 235 29.57 25.99 14.72
CA THR A 235 28.76 26.85 15.58
C THR A 235 27.40 27.17 14.96
N MET A 236 26.43 27.47 15.82
CA MET A 236 25.12 28.00 15.45
C MET A 236 24.86 29.25 16.29
N ASP A 237 24.61 30.38 15.65
CA ASP A 237 24.51 31.71 16.26
C ASP A 237 25.71 32.04 17.17
N GLY A 238 26.91 31.66 16.71
CA GLY A 238 28.17 31.86 17.44
C GLY A 238 28.38 30.91 18.63
N LYS A 239 27.43 30.03 18.95
CA LYS A 239 27.56 29.05 20.03
C LYS A 239 28.12 27.72 19.50
N PRO A 240 29.13 27.12 20.15
CA PRO A 240 29.69 25.83 19.73
C PRO A 240 28.65 24.70 19.74
N VAL A 241 28.66 23.88 18.69
CA VAL A 241 27.77 22.71 18.58
C VAL A 241 28.38 21.54 19.35
N ALA A 242 27.78 21.17 20.48
CA ALA A 242 28.25 20.07 21.33
C ALA A 242 27.79 18.68 20.82
N GLY A 243 28.30 18.28 19.64
CA GLY A 243 27.96 17.03 18.99
C GLY A 243 26.49 16.95 18.56
N VAL A 244 26.03 15.74 18.22
CA VAL A 244 24.69 15.51 17.67
C VAL A 244 23.58 15.93 18.65
N ALA A 245 23.74 15.64 19.95
CA ALA A 245 22.74 16.03 20.96
C ALA A 245 22.62 17.56 21.09
N GLY A 246 23.76 18.27 21.13
CA GLY A 246 23.78 19.72 21.15
C GLY A 246 23.19 20.32 19.87
N TYR A 247 23.55 19.77 18.71
CA TYR A 247 23.00 20.17 17.41
C TYR A 247 21.46 20.09 17.38
N SER A 248 20.89 18.95 17.75
CA SER A 248 19.43 18.75 17.77
C SER A 248 18.75 19.73 18.73
N ALA A 249 19.28 19.89 19.94
CA ALA A 249 18.72 20.82 20.92
C ALA A 249 18.75 22.28 20.44
N MET A 250 19.82 22.70 19.73
CA MET A 250 19.93 24.04 19.18
C MET A 250 18.98 24.27 18.00
N LEU A 251 18.74 23.25 17.16
CA LEU A 251 17.73 23.33 16.10
C LEU A 251 16.32 23.49 16.68
N ASP A 252 15.98 22.72 17.72
CA ASP A 252 14.66 22.80 18.35
C ASP A 252 14.46 24.14 19.06
N ALA A 253 15.49 24.65 19.75
CA ALA A 253 15.45 25.96 20.42
C ALA A 253 15.29 27.13 19.44
N ASN A 254 15.76 26.98 18.20
CA ASN A 254 15.70 27.99 17.15
C ASN A 254 14.66 27.67 16.06
N ALA A 255 13.72 26.76 16.33
CA ALA A 255 12.70 26.37 15.37
C ALA A 255 11.98 27.60 14.77
N GLY A 256 11.86 27.64 13.44
CA GLY A 256 11.23 28.74 12.71
C GLY A 256 12.03 30.05 12.66
N ARG A 257 13.26 30.11 13.21
CA ARG A 257 14.11 31.31 13.20
C ARG A 257 15.21 31.21 12.16
N ARG A 258 15.72 32.36 11.74
CA ARG A 258 16.97 32.46 11.00
C ARG A 258 18.15 32.27 11.96
N VAL A 259 19.06 31.38 11.61
CA VAL A 259 20.28 31.07 12.37
C VAL A 259 21.51 31.22 11.49
N ASP A 260 22.61 31.67 12.07
CA ASP A 260 23.90 31.78 11.41
C ASP A 260 24.77 30.57 11.75
N LEU A 261 25.07 29.76 10.75
CA LEU A 261 25.91 28.57 10.87
C LEU A 261 27.34 28.90 10.43
N THR A 262 28.30 28.50 11.26
CA THR A 262 29.71 28.48 10.86
C THR A 262 30.09 27.07 10.46
N LEU A 263 30.43 26.89 9.18
CA LEU A 263 30.79 25.63 8.57
C LEU A 263 32.29 25.56 8.32
N TYR A 264 32.86 24.35 8.32
CA TYR A 264 34.19 24.07 7.83
C TYR A 264 34.10 23.16 6.60
N ARG A 265 34.63 23.63 5.47
CA ARG A 265 34.55 22.99 4.16
C ARG A 265 35.91 23.07 3.48
N HIS A 266 36.51 21.92 3.19
CA HIS A 266 37.81 21.81 2.49
C HIS A 266 38.92 22.73 3.04
N GLY A 267 39.07 22.80 4.36
CA GLY A 267 40.11 23.65 4.98
C GLY A 267 39.70 25.09 5.28
N ALA A 268 38.54 25.54 4.78
CA ALA A 268 38.08 26.92 4.93
C ALA A 268 36.82 27.02 5.80
N VAL A 269 36.73 28.13 6.55
CA VAL A 269 35.53 28.47 7.31
C VAL A 269 34.55 29.23 6.43
N VAL A 270 33.30 28.77 6.36
CA VAL A 270 32.22 29.34 5.56
C VAL A 270 31.05 29.69 6.48
N ALA A 271 30.57 30.93 6.43
CA ALA A 271 29.36 31.34 7.15
C ALA A 271 28.13 31.19 6.24
N LYS A 272 27.06 30.59 6.77
CA LYS A 272 25.77 30.45 6.08
C LYS A 272 24.64 30.89 7.00
N SER A 273 23.82 31.83 6.55
CA SER A 273 22.60 32.22 7.26
C SER A 273 21.43 31.41 6.70
N VAL A 274 20.72 30.69 7.57
CA VAL A 274 19.70 29.71 7.17
C VAL A 274 18.40 29.95 7.92
N GLN A 275 17.28 29.95 7.20
CA GLN A 275 15.95 30.01 7.81
C GLN A 275 15.50 28.60 8.21
N LEU A 276 15.45 28.30 9.51
CA LEU A 276 14.95 27.01 9.98
C LEU A 276 13.45 26.90 9.77
N ASN A 277 12.99 25.68 9.49
CA ASN A 277 11.58 25.36 9.53
C ASN A 277 11.07 25.38 10.99
N PRO A 278 9.79 25.75 11.21
CA PRO A 278 9.15 25.65 12.51
C PRO A 278 9.03 24.20 12.97
#